data_AF-A0A957V5L2-F1
#
_entry.id   AF-A0A957V5L2-F1
#
_cell.length_a   1.000
_cell.length_b   1.000
_cell.length_c   1.000
_cell.angle_alpha   90.00
_cell.angle_beta   90.00
_cell.angle_gamma   90.00
#
_symmetry.space_group_name_H-M   'P 1'
#
loop_
_entity.id
_entity.type
_entity.pdbx_description
1 polymer ?
#
loop_
_entity_poly.entity_id
_entity_poly.type
_entity_poly.pdbx_seq_one_letter_code
_entity_poly.pdbx_strand_id
1 'polypeptide(L)'
;MNLTGLLTLLPNLPAFREWLTVLDTGTDEPAPQSILAAARPYVVAGIYAHRPAPLVFVTARSEMAQQLCEQLAVWLPAVEEGGPAIYQFADPDALPYERIHWSSVTRQRRLTALAALQRRGGPPPIIVTSARALIQKTLPARELRLALRTVKVGGVVRLEQLATSWVQTGYSPAEVVEEPGAFARRGGIVDIWPPNLTTPVRIDLFGDEVDSLRLFDPTSQRTIRQVESVEIGPGSEALSKYGPAVLAR
;
A
#
# COMPACT_ATOMS: atom_id res chain seq x y z
N MET A 1 15.60 -7.68 16.21
CA MET A 1 16.34 -6.73 17.08
C MET A 1 15.75 -5.36 16.83
N ASN A 2 15.34 -4.62 17.86
CA ASN A 2 14.76 -3.27 17.72
C ASN A 2 15.83 -2.25 18.13
N LEU A 3 16.22 -1.36 17.22
CA LEU A 3 17.25 -0.34 17.41
C LEU A 3 16.69 1.08 17.57
N THR A 4 15.37 1.23 17.72
CA THR A 4 14.69 2.54 17.83
C THR A 4 15.29 3.43 18.92
N GLY A 5 15.72 2.86 20.05
CA GLY A 5 16.33 3.62 21.15
C GLY A 5 17.60 4.40 20.75
N LEU A 6 18.32 3.94 19.73
CA LEU A 6 19.53 4.61 19.24
C LEU A 6 19.21 5.85 18.41
N LEU A 7 17.97 6.03 17.91
CA LEU A 7 17.58 7.24 17.17
C LEU A 7 17.75 8.52 18.01
N THR A 8 17.71 8.39 19.34
CA THR A 8 17.95 9.49 20.29
C THR A 8 19.34 10.11 20.19
N LEU A 9 20.29 9.43 19.54
CA LEU A 9 21.65 9.93 19.34
C LEU A 9 21.76 10.90 18.16
N LEU A 10 20.88 10.82 17.16
CA LEU A 10 20.93 11.68 15.96
C LEU A 10 20.76 13.18 16.26
N PRO A 11 19.81 13.62 17.12
CA PRO A 11 19.66 15.03 17.47
C PRO A 11 20.90 15.66 18.13
N ASN A 12 21.82 14.85 18.67
CA ASN A 12 23.07 15.35 19.25
C ASN A 12 24.12 15.72 18.20
N LEU A 13 23.94 15.32 16.94
CA LEU A 13 24.85 15.62 15.85
C LEU A 13 24.51 16.99 15.24
N PRO A 14 25.44 17.98 15.24
CA PRO A 14 25.20 19.29 14.64
C PRO A 14 24.75 19.21 13.17
N ALA A 15 25.43 18.39 12.37
CA ALA A 15 25.11 18.18 10.95
C ALA A 15 23.69 17.65 10.71
N PHE A 16 23.18 16.78 11.61
CA PHE A 16 21.82 16.28 11.51
C PHE A 16 20.80 17.37 11.80
N ARG A 17 21.04 18.20 12.84
CA ARG A 17 20.17 19.35 13.17
C ARG A 17 20.13 20.37 12.05
N GLU A 18 21.30 20.74 11.51
CA GLU A 18 21.40 21.64 10.35
C GLU A 18 20.58 21.13 9.18
N TRP A 19 20.69 19.82 8.88
CA TRP A 19 19.94 19.22 7.79
C TRP A 19 18.42 19.23 8.05
N LEU A 20 17.97 18.96 9.29
CA LEU A 20 16.56 19.07 9.65
C LEU A 20 16.02 20.49 9.44
N THR A 21 16.78 21.52 9.85
CA THR A 21 16.40 22.93 9.59
C THR A 21 16.22 23.21 8.10
N VAL A 22 17.13 22.71 7.24
CA VAL A 22 17.01 22.87 5.79
C VAL A 22 15.73 22.21 5.25
N LEU A 23 15.40 21.02 5.73
CA LEU A 23 14.17 20.32 5.36
C LEU A 23 12.90 21.06 5.82
N ASP A 24 12.97 21.78 6.94
CA ASP A 24 11.86 22.55 7.49
C ASP A 24 11.68 23.91 6.81
N THR A 25 12.77 24.57 6.40
CA THR A 25 12.70 25.86 5.68
C THR A 25 12.29 25.73 4.21
N GLY A 26 12.30 24.51 3.66
CA GLY A 26 11.77 24.22 2.32
C GLY A 26 12.54 24.86 1.16
N THR A 27 13.79 25.26 1.39
CA THR A 27 14.70 25.77 0.35
C THR A 27 15.18 24.65 -0.58
N ASP A 28 15.65 25.03 -1.78
CA ASP A 28 16.06 24.20 -2.94
C ASP A 28 16.78 22.86 -2.65
N GLU A 29 16.76 21.98 -3.66
CA GLU A 29 17.31 20.61 -3.68
C GLU A 29 18.44 20.39 -2.65
N PRO A 30 18.22 19.56 -1.61
CA PRO A 30 19.22 19.36 -0.58
C PRO A 30 20.49 18.78 -1.19
N ALA A 31 21.64 19.38 -0.86
CA ALA A 31 22.94 18.92 -1.33
C ALA A 31 23.20 17.45 -0.93
N PRO A 32 23.95 16.67 -1.72
CA PRO A 32 24.32 15.31 -1.35
C PRO A 32 25.05 15.24 -0.01
N GLN A 33 24.51 14.46 0.94
CA GLN A 33 24.96 14.43 2.35
C GLN A 33 26.13 13.46 2.63
N SER A 34 26.72 12.83 1.60
CA SER A 34 27.84 11.87 1.73
C SER A 34 27.67 10.80 2.82
N ILE A 35 26.43 10.32 3.04
CA ILE A 35 26.09 9.34 4.08
C ILE A 35 26.50 7.93 3.64
N LEU A 36 27.26 7.25 4.50
CA LEU A 36 27.61 5.82 4.35
C LEU A 36 26.35 4.98 4.12
N ALA A 37 26.40 4.05 3.17
CA ALA A 37 25.24 3.24 2.80
C ALA A 37 24.57 2.55 4.01
N ALA A 38 25.37 1.99 4.93
CA ALA A 38 24.89 1.33 6.14
C ALA A 38 24.21 2.28 7.15
N ALA A 39 24.52 3.58 7.12
CA ALA A 39 23.92 4.57 8.01
C ALA A 39 22.61 5.15 7.45
N ARG A 40 22.29 4.94 6.17
CA ARG A 40 21.10 5.55 5.54
C ARG A 40 19.78 5.14 6.21
N PRO A 41 19.51 3.85 6.54
CA PRO A 41 18.27 3.47 7.23
C PRO A 41 18.13 4.14 8.59
N TYR A 42 19.23 4.21 9.35
CA TYR A 42 19.29 4.87 10.65
C TYR A 42 18.94 6.36 10.54
N VAL A 43 19.56 7.05 9.59
CA VAL A 43 19.33 8.48 9.40
C VAL A 43 17.92 8.77 8.88
N VAL A 44 17.40 7.97 7.94
CA VAL A 44 16.01 8.10 7.45
C VAL A 44 15.00 7.83 8.55
N ALA A 45 15.22 6.81 9.39
CA ALA A 45 14.38 6.56 10.55
C ALA A 45 14.41 7.73 11.56
N GLY A 46 15.57 8.36 11.75
CA GLY A 46 15.69 9.58 12.55
C GLY A 46 14.94 10.77 11.98
N ILE A 47 15.00 10.99 10.65
CA ILE A 47 14.22 12.03 9.98
C ILE A 47 12.73 11.77 10.20
N TYR A 48 12.27 10.53 10.01
CA TYR A 48 10.88 10.15 10.22
C TYR A 48 10.44 10.39 11.68
N ALA A 49 11.28 10.01 12.65
CA ALA A 49 10.99 10.20 14.07
C ALA A 49 10.88 11.69 14.45
N HIS A 50 11.68 12.56 13.82
CA HIS A 50 11.62 14.01 14.05
C HIS A 50 10.44 14.65 13.31
N ARG A 51 10.16 14.19 12.09
CA ARG A 51 9.12 14.72 11.22
C ARG A 51 8.26 13.59 10.66
N PRO A 52 7.22 13.16 11.40
CA PRO A 52 6.30 12.13 10.94
C PRO A 52 5.50 12.66 9.75
N ALA A 53 5.93 12.32 8.54
CA ALA A 53 5.28 12.63 7.29
C ALA A 53 5.44 11.46 6.32
N PRO A 54 4.58 11.32 5.29
CA PRO A 54 4.76 10.29 4.28
C PRO A 54 6.14 10.45 3.63
N LEU A 55 6.95 9.40 3.69
CA LEU A 55 8.33 9.41 3.18
C LEU A 55 8.45 8.46 2.00
N VAL A 56 9.08 8.90 0.92
CA VAL A 56 9.42 8.06 -0.22
C VAL A 56 10.93 7.92 -0.32
N PHE A 57 11.45 6.72 -0.06
CA PHE A 57 12.86 6.40 -0.19
C PHE A 57 13.12 5.74 -1.55
N VAL A 58 13.70 6.51 -2.46
CA VAL A 58 14.07 6.07 -3.81
C VAL A 58 15.49 5.49 -3.83
N THR A 59 15.64 4.31 -4.41
CA THR A 59 16.91 3.61 -4.63
C THR A 59 17.20 3.49 -6.12
N ALA A 60 18.43 3.15 -6.48
CA ALA A 60 18.76 2.89 -7.88
C ALA A 60 18.19 1.56 -8.40
N ARG A 61 18.00 0.55 -7.53
CA ARG A 61 17.67 -0.83 -7.91
C ARG A 61 16.66 -1.48 -6.95
N SER A 62 15.82 -2.37 -7.48
CA SER A 62 14.76 -3.05 -6.71
C SER A 62 15.31 -3.86 -5.53
N GLU A 63 16.44 -4.55 -5.69
CA GLU A 63 17.04 -5.36 -4.63
C GLU A 63 17.45 -4.48 -3.44
N MET A 64 17.96 -3.28 -3.71
CA MET A 64 18.28 -2.30 -2.67
C MET A 64 17.03 -1.79 -1.96
N ALA A 65 15.92 -1.62 -2.68
CA ALA A 65 14.64 -1.20 -2.08
C ALA A 65 14.10 -2.27 -1.13
N GLN A 66 14.20 -3.55 -1.51
CA GLN A 66 13.81 -4.66 -0.63
C GLN A 66 14.68 -4.72 0.63
N GLN A 67 16.01 -4.69 0.48
CA GLN A 67 16.94 -4.67 1.61
C GLN A 67 16.69 -3.49 2.55
N LEU A 68 16.37 -2.31 2.00
CA LEU A 68 16.07 -1.12 2.79
C LEU A 68 14.77 -1.24 3.57
N CYS A 69 13.74 -1.92 3.05
CA CYS A 69 12.52 -2.20 3.82
C CYS A 69 12.85 -2.98 5.09
N GLU A 70 13.65 -4.06 4.94
CA GLU A 70 14.07 -4.92 6.06
C GLU A 70 14.94 -4.15 7.06
N GLN A 71 15.88 -3.33 6.57
CA GLN A 71 16.74 -2.51 7.42
C GLN A 71 15.96 -1.43 8.18
N LEU A 72 15.00 -0.74 7.54
CA LEU A 72 14.19 0.29 8.19
C LEU A 72 13.31 -0.28 9.31
N ALA A 73 12.77 -1.50 9.12
CA ALA A 73 11.95 -2.17 10.12
C ALA A 73 12.70 -2.46 11.44
N VAL A 74 14.03 -2.50 11.41
CA VAL A 74 14.88 -2.65 12.61
C VAL A 74 15.01 -1.34 13.39
N TRP A 75 14.92 -0.19 12.73
CA TRP A 75 15.15 1.13 13.31
C TRP A 75 13.88 1.84 13.78
N LEU A 76 12.70 1.38 13.35
CA LEU A 76 11.42 2.00 13.63
C LEU A 76 10.58 1.09 14.54
N PRO A 77 9.67 1.65 15.36
CA PRO A 77 8.73 0.84 16.13
C PRO A 77 7.90 -0.07 15.21
N ALA A 78 7.47 -1.21 15.74
CA ALA A 78 6.55 -2.09 15.02
C ALA A 78 5.19 -1.39 14.78
N VAL A 79 4.44 -1.81 13.77
CA VAL A 79 3.13 -1.19 13.45
C VAL A 79 2.15 -1.35 14.62
N GLU A 80 2.21 -2.49 15.31
CA GLU A 80 1.43 -2.79 16.51
C GLU A 80 1.78 -1.86 17.69
N GLU A 81 3.00 -1.34 17.72
CA GLU A 81 3.50 -0.37 18.71
C GLU A 81 3.28 1.09 18.28
N GLY A 82 2.55 1.31 17.19
CA GLY A 82 2.28 2.65 16.64
C GLY A 82 3.39 3.19 15.74
N GLY A 83 4.26 2.35 15.21
CA GLY A 83 5.23 2.71 14.18
C GLY A 83 4.66 2.83 12.77
N PRO A 84 5.41 3.40 11.81
CA PRO A 84 5.02 3.45 10.41
C PRO A 84 4.91 2.06 9.80
N ALA A 85 3.91 1.90 8.94
CA ALA A 85 3.94 0.81 7.98
C ALA A 85 4.94 1.13 6.85
N ILE A 86 5.78 0.16 6.53
CA ILE A 86 6.79 0.25 5.47
C ILE A 86 6.31 -0.58 4.29
N TYR A 87 6.17 0.04 3.12
CA TYR A 87 5.69 -0.61 1.90
C TYR A 87 6.70 -0.48 0.78
N GLN A 88 6.87 -1.57 0.02
CA GLN A 88 7.65 -1.53 -1.22
C GLN A 88 6.74 -1.16 -2.40
N PHE A 89 7.01 -0.05 -3.08
CA PHE A 89 6.43 0.21 -4.39
C PHE A 89 7.29 -0.50 -5.44
N ALA A 90 6.85 -1.70 -5.82
CA ALA A 90 7.63 -2.67 -6.58
C ALA A 90 7.81 -2.28 -8.05
N ASP A 91 8.88 -2.78 -8.65
CA ASP A 91 9.14 -2.71 -10.09
C ASP A 91 8.10 -3.56 -10.84
N PRO A 92 7.61 -3.10 -12.00
CA PRO A 92 6.90 -3.96 -12.93
C PRO A 92 7.73 -5.19 -13.31
N ASP A 93 7.09 -6.37 -13.34
CA ASP A 93 7.76 -7.61 -13.76
C ASP A 93 8.24 -7.49 -15.21
N ALA A 94 7.39 -6.92 -16.07
CA ALA A 94 7.68 -6.68 -17.48
C ALA A 94 8.75 -5.59 -17.68
N LEU A 95 9.63 -5.79 -18.66
CA LEU A 95 10.51 -4.74 -19.15
C LEU A 95 9.72 -3.65 -19.89
N PRO A 96 10.29 -2.45 -20.08
CA PRO A 96 9.66 -1.44 -20.92
C PRO A 96 9.32 -2.02 -22.30
N TYR A 97 8.07 -1.78 -22.75
CA TYR A 97 7.51 -2.25 -24.02
C TYR A 97 7.22 -3.76 -24.13
N GLU A 98 7.54 -4.54 -23.11
CA GLU A 98 7.14 -5.93 -23.02
C GLU A 98 5.66 -6.03 -22.63
N ARG A 99 4.91 -6.92 -23.29
CA ARG A 99 3.47 -7.09 -23.10
C ARG A 99 3.17 -8.33 -22.27
N ILE A 100 3.75 -8.38 -21.07
CA ILE A 100 3.49 -9.44 -20.09
C ILE A 100 2.69 -8.84 -18.94
N HIS A 101 1.72 -9.61 -18.45
CA HIS A 101 0.93 -9.26 -17.28
C HIS A 101 1.79 -9.19 -16.03
N TRP A 102 1.57 -8.17 -15.21
CA TRP A 102 2.22 -8.13 -13.90
C TRP A 102 1.67 -9.24 -13.01
N SER A 103 2.56 -9.80 -12.19
CA SER A 103 2.18 -10.76 -11.17
C SER A 103 1.20 -10.14 -10.17
N SER A 104 0.34 -10.97 -9.59
CA SER A 104 -0.57 -10.54 -8.52
C SER A 104 0.19 -9.92 -7.35
N VAL A 105 1.37 -10.45 -7.02
CA VAL A 105 2.28 -9.94 -5.98
C VAL A 105 2.77 -8.52 -6.30
N THR A 106 3.26 -8.27 -7.51
CA THR A 106 3.74 -6.95 -7.93
C THR A 106 2.60 -5.92 -7.90
N ARG A 107 1.43 -6.29 -8.44
CA ARG A 107 0.23 -5.44 -8.40
C ARG A 107 -0.21 -5.13 -6.97
N GLN A 108 -0.22 -6.13 -6.11
CA GLN A 108 -0.58 -6.00 -4.70
C GLN A 108 0.36 -5.05 -3.96
N ARG A 109 1.67 -5.23 -4.08
CA ARG A 109 2.69 -4.35 -3.45
C ARG A 109 2.52 -2.90 -3.87
N ARG A 110 2.33 -2.67 -5.17
CA ARG A 110 2.18 -1.31 -5.72
C ARG A 110 0.87 -0.65 -5.28
N LEU A 111 -0.26 -1.34 -5.39
CA LEU A 111 -1.56 -0.81 -4.97
C LEU A 111 -1.63 -0.60 -3.45
N THR A 112 -1.00 -1.46 -2.65
CA THR A 112 -0.90 -1.27 -1.20
C THR A 112 -0.14 0.00 -0.86
N ALA A 113 1.03 0.21 -1.48
CA ALA A 113 1.82 1.43 -1.28
C ALA A 113 1.05 2.70 -1.67
N LEU A 114 0.32 2.66 -2.79
CA LEU A 114 -0.50 3.78 -3.25
C LEU A 114 -1.68 4.06 -2.31
N ALA A 115 -2.40 3.03 -1.87
CA ALA A 115 -3.51 3.16 -0.93
C ALA A 115 -3.03 3.71 0.43
N ALA A 116 -1.88 3.25 0.91
CA ALA A 116 -1.26 3.75 2.14
C ALA A 116 -1.01 5.27 2.10
N LEU A 117 -0.58 5.80 0.94
CA LEU A 117 -0.40 7.25 0.74
C LEU A 117 -1.71 8.05 0.77
N GLN A 118 -2.87 7.43 0.54
CA GLN A 118 -4.18 8.08 0.66
C GLN A 118 -4.79 7.96 2.06
N ARG A 119 -4.28 7.06 2.90
CA ARG A 119 -4.85 6.76 4.20
C ARG A 119 -4.80 8.00 5.10
N ARG A 120 -5.90 8.28 5.78
CA ARG A 120 -6.00 9.35 6.78
C ARG A 120 -5.91 8.74 8.17
N GLY A 121 -5.03 9.30 9.00
CA GLY A 121 -4.85 8.87 10.39
C GLY A 121 -3.83 7.74 10.58
N GLY A 122 -3.36 7.64 11.82
CA GLY A 122 -2.22 6.80 12.19
C GLY A 122 -0.88 7.37 11.70
N PRO A 123 0.21 6.62 11.94
CA PRO A 123 1.55 7.01 11.48
C PRO A 123 1.62 7.10 9.95
N PRO A 124 2.18 8.17 9.38
CA PRO A 124 2.37 8.28 7.94
C PRO A 124 3.23 7.13 7.39
N PRO A 125 2.93 6.60 6.19
CA PRO A 125 3.64 5.45 5.66
C PRO A 125 5.06 5.82 5.19
N ILE A 126 5.93 4.81 5.15
CA ILE A 126 7.21 4.88 4.44
C ILE A 126 7.11 4.01 3.21
N ILE A 127 7.33 4.60 2.03
CA ILE A 127 7.35 3.89 0.76
C ILE A 127 8.80 3.76 0.31
N VAL A 128 9.29 2.55 0.10
CA VAL A 128 10.60 2.29 -0.48
C VAL A 128 10.42 1.83 -1.92
N THR A 129 11.17 2.42 -2.84
CA THR A 129 11.00 2.14 -4.27
C THR A 129 12.32 2.25 -5.02
N SER A 130 12.36 1.72 -6.25
CA SER A 130 13.49 1.92 -7.16
C SER A 130 13.19 3.06 -8.15
N ALA A 131 14.24 3.58 -8.79
CA ALA A 131 14.10 4.53 -9.89
C ALA A 131 13.23 3.96 -11.03
N ARG A 132 13.36 2.66 -11.34
CA ARG A 132 12.56 1.98 -12.38
C ARG A 132 11.07 1.93 -12.01
N ALA A 133 10.75 1.57 -10.77
CA ALA A 133 9.37 1.57 -10.30
C ALA A 133 8.76 2.98 -10.31
N LEU A 134 9.54 3.99 -9.94
CA LEU A 134 9.09 5.38 -9.83
C LEU A 134 8.73 6.01 -11.18
N ILE A 135 9.51 5.73 -12.24
CA ILE A 135 9.25 6.29 -13.58
C ILE A 135 8.04 5.63 -14.27
N GLN A 136 7.60 4.46 -13.79
CA GLN A 136 6.43 3.79 -14.33
C GLN A 136 5.17 4.59 -14.01
N LYS A 137 4.44 5.02 -15.06
CA LYS A 137 3.14 5.69 -14.89
C LYS A 137 2.17 4.79 -14.14
N THR A 138 1.44 5.38 -13.20
CA THR A 138 0.49 4.71 -12.31
C THR A 138 -0.83 5.48 -12.23
N LEU A 139 -1.77 4.97 -11.44
CA LEU A 139 -3.10 5.52 -11.23
C LEU A 139 -3.01 6.97 -10.70
N PRO A 140 -3.71 7.94 -11.33
CA PRO A 140 -3.73 9.30 -10.80
C PRO A 140 -4.31 9.35 -9.40
N ALA A 141 -3.76 10.19 -8.51
CA ALA A 141 -4.17 10.26 -7.11
C ALA A 141 -5.67 10.54 -6.90
N ARG A 142 -6.28 11.35 -7.78
CA ARG A 142 -7.73 11.59 -7.76
C ARG A 142 -8.53 10.32 -8.05
N GLU A 143 -8.09 9.52 -9.01
CA GLU A 143 -8.76 8.29 -9.41
C GLU A 143 -8.64 7.23 -8.33
N LEU A 144 -7.44 7.08 -7.76
CA LEU A 144 -7.23 6.21 -6.61
C LEU A 144 -8.17 6.55 -5.45
N ARG A 145 -8.27 7.84 -5.10
CA ARG A 145 -9.14 8.31 -4.01
C ARG A 145 -10.62 8.06 -4.30
N LEU A 146 -11.05 8.12 -5.56
CA LEU A 146 -12.42 7.81 -5.95
C LEU A 146 -12.69 6.29 -5.97
N ALA A 147 -11.67 5.48 -6.23
CA ALA A 147 -11.76 4.03 -6.26
C ALA A 147 -11.68 3.39 -4.87
N LEU A 148 -11.06 4.06 -3.89
CA LEU A 148 -11.06 3.63 -2.49
C LEU A 148 -12.47 3.80 -1.90
N ARG A 149 -13.08 2.69 -1.48
CA ARG A 149 -14.40 2.69 -0.83
C ARG A 149 -14.35 1.99 0.52
N THR A 150 -14.86 2.67 1.54
CA THR A 150 -15.06 2.07 2.85
C THR A 150 -16.40 1.34 2.89
N VAL A 151 -16.38 0.07 3.28
CA VAL A 151 -17.56 -0.73 3.60
C VAL A 151 -17.60 -0.91 5.13
N LYS A 152 -18.76 -0.70 5.73
CA LYS A 152 -18.97 -0.81 7.18
C LYS A 152 -20.18 -1.67 7.48
N VAL A 153 -20.15 -2.38 8.61
CA VAL A 153 -21.33 -3.07 9.16
C VAL A 153 -22.46 -2.06 9.39
N GLY A 154 -23.69 -2.42 9.05
CA GLY A 154 -24.87 -1.55 9.04
C GLY A 154 -24.91 -0.55 7.86
N GLY A 155 -23.90 -0.57 6.99
CA GLY A 155 -23.88 0.25 5.78
C GLY A 155 -24.77 -0.34 4.68
N VAL A 156 -25.29 0.51 3.79
CA VAL A 156 -26.08 0.08 2.63
C VAL A 156 -25.20 -0.02 1.39
N VAL A 157 -25.28 -1.15 0.70
CA VAL A 157 -24.46 -1.53 -0.45
C VAL A 157 -25.34 -2.11 -1.55
N ARG A 158 -25.35 -1.47 -2.72
CA ARG A 158 -26.00 -2.02 -3.93
C ARG A 158 -25.05 -2.96 -4.66
N LEU A 159 -25.28 -4.25 -4.51
CA LEU A 159 -24.30 -5.26 -4.89
C LEU A 159 -24.00 -5.29 -6.39
N GLU A 160 -25.00 -5.13 -7.25
CA GLU A 160 -24.80 -5.13 -8.70
C GLU A 160 -23.94 -3.94 -9.18
N GLN A 161 -24.15 -2.78 -8.55
CA GLN A 161 -23.37 -1.58 -8.84
C GLN A 161 -21.93 -1.74 -8.36
N LEU A 162 -21.72 -2.34 -7.18
CA LEU A 162 -20.38 -2.67 -6.70
C LEU A 162 -19.66 -3.67 -7.58
N ALA A 163 -20.30 -4.78 -7.95
CA ALA A 163 -19.71 -5.78 -8.82
C ALA A 163 -19.28 -5.18 -10.17
N THR A 164 -20.14 -4.36 -10.77
CA THR A 164 -19.82 -3.63 -12.01
C THR A 164 -18.65 -2.68 -11.81
N SER A 165 -18.66 -1.91 -10.71
CA SER A 165 -17.56 -1.01 -10.36
C SER A 165 -16.25 -1.76 -10.15
N TRP A 166 -16.26 -2.93 -9.51
CA TRP A 166 -15.07 -3.72 -9.25
C TRP A 166 -14.45 -4.24 -10.53
N VAL A 167 -15.25 -4.79 -11.44
CA VAL A 167 -14.78 -5.18 -12.79
C VAL A 167 -14.17 -3.98 -13.52
N GLN A 168 -14.80 -2.80 -13.47
CA GLN A 168 -14.26 -1.58 -14.07
C GLN A 168 -12.94 -1.10 -13.44
N THR A 169 -12.72 -1.40 -12.16
CA THR A 169 -11.48 -1.10 -11.42
C THR A 169 -10.46 -2.23 -11.46
N GLY A 170 -10.68 -3.27 -12.26
CA GLY A 170 -9.71 -4.33 -12.52
C GLY A 170 -9.78 -5.55 -11.60
N TYR A 171 -10.92 -5.79 -10.95
CA TYR A 171 -11.17 -7.06 -10.27
C TYR A 171 -11.66 -8.13 -11.24
N SER A 172 -11.25 -9.37 -11.01
CA SER A 172 -11.68 -10.55 -11.76
C SER A 172 -12.80 -11.30 -11.00
N PRO A 173 -13.95 -11.57 -11.64
CA PRO A 173 -14.93 -12.50 -11.09
C PRO A 173 -14.35 -13.91 -11.00
N ALA A 174 -14.61 -14.60 -9.90
CA ALA A 174 -14.19 -15.98 -9.66
C ALA A 174 -15.27 -16.78 -8.94
N GLU A 175 -15.17 -18.11 -8.96
CA GLU A 175 -16.05 -18.98 -8.17
C GLU A 175 -15.65 -18.97 -6.69
N VAL A 176 -14.35 -18.96 -6.42
CA VAL A 176 -13.72 -18.91 -5.09
C VAL A 176 -12.62 -17.85 -5.13
N VAL A 177 -12.49 -17.08 -4.05
CA VAL A 177 -11.44 -16.07 -3.92
C VAL A 177 -10.18 -16.70 -3.32
N GLU A 178 -9.18 -16.88 -4.17
CA GLU A 178 -7.88 -17.48 -3.81
C GLU A 178 -6.70 -16.53 -4.04
N GLU A 179 -6.90 -15.42 -4.76
CA GLU A 179 -5.84 -14.46 -5.06
C GLU A 179 -6.30 -12.99 -4.92
N PRO A 180 -5.37 -12.05 -4.62
CA PRO A 180 -5.64 -10.63 -4.63
C PRO A 180 -6.16 -10.14 -5.99
N GLY A 181 -7.17 -9.28 -5.96
CA GLY A 181 -7.85 -8.77 -7.16
C GLY A 181 -8.99 -9.65 -7.66
N ALA A 182 -9.32 -10.74 -6.97
CA ALA A 182 -10.50 -11.55 -7.27
C ALA A 182 -11.70 -11.21 -6.37
N PHE A 183 -12.91 -11.47 -6.88
CA PHE A 183 -14.13 -11.46 -6.08
C PHE A 183 -15.10 -12.56 -6.52
N ALA A 184 -15.89 -13.09 -5.59
CA ALA A 184 -16.91 -14.10 -5.83
C ALA A 184 -18.23 -13.68 -5.17
N ARG A 185 -19.35 -13.92 -5.86
CA ARG A 185 -20.70 -13.60 -5.36
C ARG A 185 -21.53 -14.89 -5.26
N ARG A 186 -22.16 -15.09 -4.10
CA ARG A 186 -23.04 -16.23 -3.82
C ARG A 186 -24.27 -15.74 -3.05
N GLY A 187 -25.33 -15.40 -3.77
CA GLY A 187 -26.54 -14.82 -3.17
C GLY A 187 -26.23 -13.48 -2.49
N GLY A 188 -26.49 -13.41 -1.18
CA GLY A 188 -26.19 -12.25 -0.32
C GLY A 188 -24.75 -12.20 0.20
N ILE A 189 -23.92 -13.21 -0.09
CA ILE A 189 -22.52 -13.24 0.36
C ILE A 189 -21.61 -12.82 -0.79
N VAL A 190 -20.65 -11.96 -0.49
CA VAL A 190 -19.56 -11.60 -1.40
C VAL A 190 -18.22 -11.76 -0.74
N ASP A 191 -17.38 -12.54 -1.40
CA ASP A 191 -15.96 -12.63 -1.07
C ASP A 191 -15.18 -11.72 -2.01
N ILE A 192 -14.24 -10.98 -1.48
CA ILE A 192 -13.36 -10.11 -2.26
C ILE A 192 -11.98 -10.08 -1.62
N TRP A 193 -10.93 -10.06 -2.44
CA TRP A 193 -9.57 -9.83 -1.97
C TRP A 193 -9.02 -8.51 -2.51
N PRO A 194 -9.17 -7.40 -1.77
CA PRO A 194 -8.61 -6.13 -2.19
C PRO A 194 -7.08 -6.18 -2.19
N PRO A 195 -6.39 -5.73 -3.26
CA PRO A 195 -4.93 -5.73 -3.31
C PRO A 195 -4.26 -4.90 -2.19
N ASN A 196 -4.96 -3.92 -1.62
CA ASN A 196 -4.47 -3.13 -0.49
C ASN A 196 -4.61 -3.82 0.87
N LEU A 197 -5.15 -5.05 0.93
CA LEU A 197 -5.30 -5.85 2.13
C LEU A 197 -4.47 -7.13 2.05
N THR A 198 -4.01 -7.60 3.22
CA THR A 198 -3.24 -8.86 3.36
C THR A 198 -4.13 -10.09 3.34
N THR A 199 -5.44 -9.93 3.58
CA THR A 199 -6.37 -11.02 3.81
C THR A 199 -7.70 -10.69 3.13
N PRO A 200 -8.36 -11.66 2.46
CA PRO A 200 -9.63 -11.41 1.81
C PRO A 200 -10.75 -11.18 2.83
N VAL A 201 -11.81 -10.54 2.36
CA VAL A 201 -12.97 -10.11 3.15
C VAL A 201 -14.22 -10.78 2.60
N ARG A 202 -14.99 -11.39 3.49
CA ARG A 202 -16.36 -11.84 3.25
C ARG A 202 -17.32 -10.78 3.77
N ILE A 203 -18.19 -10.32 2.88
CA ILE A 203 -19.27 -9.35 3.12
C ILE A 203 -20.57 -10.14 3.10
N ASP A 204 -21.25 -10.21 4.24
CA ASP A 204 -22.57 -10.82 4.37
C ASP A 204 -23.63 -9.72 4.32
N LEU A 205 -24.63 -9.87 3.43
CA LEU A 205 -25.67 -8.88 3.20
C LEU A 205 -27.05 -9.43 3.60
N PHE A 206 -27.82 -8.61 4.29
CA PHE A 206 -29.25 -8.80 4.51
C PHE A 206 -30.02 -7.79 3.63
N GLY A 207 -30.46 -8.24 2.46
CA GLY A 207 -30.94 -7.32 1.41
C GLY A 207 -29.79 -6.48 0.88
N ASP A 208 -29.88 -5.15 1.05
CA ASP A 208 -28.82 -4.20 0.68
C ASP A 208 -27.96 -3.77 1.90
N GLU A 209 -28.25 -4.25 3.11
CA GLU A 209 -27.51 -3.87 4.33
C GLU A 209 -26.38 -4.85 4.62
N VAL A 210 -25.21 -4.33 5.02
CA VAL A 210 -24.06 -5.14 5.46
C VAL A 210 -24.31 -5.67 6.87
N ASP A 211 -24.67 -6.95 6.96
CA ASP A 211 -24.90 -7.65 8.22
C ASP A 211 -23.59 -7.98 8.95
N SER A 212 -22.59 -8.50 8.23
CA SER A 212 -21.27 -8.76 8.82
C SER A 212 -20.11 -8.66 7.84
N LEU A 213 -18.94 -8.27 8.36
CA LEU A 213 -17.67 -8.29 7.64
C LEU A 213 -16.68 -9.23 8.34
N ARG A 214 -16.10 -10.15 7.57
CA ARG A 214 -15.23 -11.20 8.11
C ARG A 214 -13.96 -11.30 7.28
N LEU A 215 -12.80 -11.21 7.93
CA LEU A 215 -11.56 -11.66 7.30
C LEU A 215 -11.55 -13.19 7.28
N PHE A 216 -11.14 -13.79 6.17
CA PHE A 216 -11.10 -15.25 6.04
C PHE A 216 -9.78 -15.75 5.44
N ASP A 217 -9.46 -17.00 5.71
CA ASP A 217 -8.28 -17.66 5.17
C ASP A 217 -8.59 -18.16 3.74
N PRO A 218 -7.85 -17.72 2.71
CA PRO A 218 -8.16 -18.03 1.31
C PRO A 218 -8.01 -19.52 0.95
N THR A 219 -7.27 -20.30 1.74
CA THR A 219 -7.05 -21.73 1.47
C THR A 219 -8.17 -22.57 2.06
N SER A 220 -8.50 -22.35 3.33
CA SER A 220 -9.52 -23.09 4.06
C SER A 220 -10.93 -22.52 3.92
N GLN A 221 -11.05 -21.28 3.41
CA GLN A 221 -12.31 -20.53 3.27
C GLN A 221 -13.03 -20.28 4.61
N ARG A 222 -12.29 -20.38 5.73
CA ARG A 222 -12.80 -20.20 7.09
C ARG A 222 -12.56 -18.79 7.59
N THR A 223 -13.53 -18.26 8.36
CA THR A 223 -13.38 -16.97 9.04
C THR A 223 -12.21 -17.00 10.01
N ILE A 224 -11.36 -15.97 9.95
CA ILE A 224 -10.29 -15.68 10.89
C ILE A 224 -10.83 -14.79 12.02
N ARG A 225 -11.42 -13.63 11.65
CA ARG A 225 -12.02 -12.69 12.61
C ARG A 225 -13.05 -11.78 11.96
N GLN A 226 -13.94 -11.21 12.77
CA GLN A 226 -14.85 -10.14 12.36
C GLN A 226 -14.16 -8.77 12.42
N VAL A 227 -14.64 -7.85 11.58
CA VAL A 227 -14.21 -6.45 11.53
C VAL A 227 -15.42 -5.55 11.36
N GLU A 228 -15.36 -4.31 11.85
CA GLU A 228 -16.49 -3.36 11.72
C GLU A 228 -16.46 -2.59 10.40
N SER A 229 -15.28 -2.46 9.78
CA SER A 229 -15.10 -1.75 8.53
C SER A 229 -13.88 -2.24 7.77
N VAL A 230 -13.94 -2.15 6.44
CA VAL A 230 -12.81 -2.41 5.54
C VAL A 230 -12.76 -1.33 4.46
N GLU A 231 -11.55 -0.99 4.02
CA GLU A 231 -11.34 -0.12 2.86
C GLU A 231 -10.93 -0.97 1.66
N ILE A 232 -11.76 -0.95 0.63
CA ILE A 232 -11.57 -1.70 -0.62
C ILE A 232 -11.01 -0.75 -1.66
N GLY A 233 -9.76 -0.98 -2.08
CA GLY A 233 -9.12 -0.25 -3.18
C GLY A 233 -9.45 -0.83 -4.56
N PRO A 234 -8.91 -0.24 -5.64
CA PRO A 234 -9.05 -0.81 -6.98
C PRO A 234 -8.30 -2.14 -7.12
N GLY A 235 -8.74 -2.97 -8.08
CA GLY A 235 -8.08 -4.23 -8.42
C GLY A 235 -6.84 -4.04 -9.30
N SER A 236 -6.73 -2.90 -9.99
CA SER A 236 -5.63 -2.56 -10.89
C SER A 236 -5.26 -1.07 -10.85
N GLU A 237 -4.01 -0.75 -11.21
CA GLU A 237 -3.54 0.63 -11.46
C GLU A 237 -4.08 1.20 -12.78
N ALA A 238 -4.59 0.32 -13.64
CA ALA A 238 -5.14 0.62 -14.93
C ALA A 238 -6.68 0.53 -14.83
N LEU A 239 -7.38 1.63 -15.11
CA LEU A 239 -8.86 1.65 -15.06
C LEU A 239 -9.46 1.43 -16.44
N SER A 240 -10.57 0.69 -16.50
CA SER A 240 -11.28 0.34 -17.75
C SER A 240 -11.72 1.55 -18.56
N LYS A 241 -11.97 2.69 -17.90
CA LYS A 241 -12.35 3.96 -18.55
C LYS A 241 -11.28 4.52 -19.50
N TYR A 242 -10.04 4.05 -19.39
CA TYR A 242 -8.95 4.38 -20.32
C TYR A 242 -8.85 3.38 -21.49
N GLY A 243 -9.81 2.45 -21.59
CA GLY A 243 -9.94 1.43 -22.63
C GLY A 243 -9.92 0.01 -22.03
N PRO A 244 -10.72 -0.94 -22.54
CA PRO A 244 -10.80 -2.30 -21.98
C PRO A 244 -9.46 -3.05 -22.07
N ALA A 245 -8.65 -2.77 -23.10
CA ALA A 245 -7.31 -3.36 -23.27
C ALA A 245 -6.30 -2.91 -22.20
N VAL A 246 -6.62 -1.88 -21.40
CA VAL A 246 -5.74 -1.35 -20.36
C VAL A 246 -5.75 -2.22 -19.11
N LEU A 247 -6.85 -2.95 -18.83
CA LEU A 247 -6.94 -3.91 -17.72
C LEU A 247 -6.05 -5.14 -17.94
N ALA A 248 -5.70 -5.44 -19.19
CA ALA A 248 -4.84 -6.55 -19.58
C ALA A 248 -3.34 -6.23 -19.41
N ARG A 249 -2.97 -5.22 -18.62
CA ARG A 249 -1.57 -4.85 -18.35
C ARG A 249 -1.15 -5.30 -16.96
#